data_AF-A0A1I7F949-F1
#
_entry.id   AF-A0A1I7F949-F1
#
_cell.length_a   1.000
_cell.length_b   1.000
_cell.length_c   1.000
_cell.angle_alpha   90.00
_cell.angle_beta   90.00
_cell.angle_gamma   90.00
#
_symmetry.space_group_name_H-M   'P 1'
#
loop_
_entity.id
_entity.type
_entity.pdbx_description
1 polymer ?
#
loop_
_entity_poly.entity_id
_entity_poly.type
_entity_poly.pdbx_seq_one_letter_code
_entity_poly.pdbx_strand_id
1 'polypeptide(L)'
;MKGTGKIGKAIEFISSFSEKHQKEIKLGLTITGVILTGITAANAGIKANEILKEQKRRVEELEEDSDLNEEQFMEAKKEVTIDTVKKMAPVVIPPVAIGAATIWSAVSGYKSATKQLAAITAAYNLTEKKLIDYQDKAKELLGDKKATAVTDAIAEDKVKNNPPTEGSVFHTGHGNVLCLDDYSGRYFYSDPEFIRKCVNDLNEQLRDEYYVSLNDFYGMLGLADIKLGSDIGFCMEDGNLNVSFSFTGATFGDRDNIPCLVLNYDVSPKYGFGDFSGRFNR
;
A
#
# COMPACT_ATOMS: atom_id res chain seq x y z
N MET A 1 39.73 4.17 -32.71
CA MET A 1 39.01 4.88 -31.63
C MET A 1 37.57 5.20 -32.08
N LYS A 2 36.62 4.28 -31.94
CA LYS A 2 35.19 4.48 -32.28
C LYS A 2 34.29 3.70 -31.30
N GLY A 3 34.36 4.04 -30.01
CA GLY A 3 33.63 3.30 -28.96
C GLY A 3 32.87 4.14 -27.93
N THR A 4 33.21 5.42 -27.76
CA THR A 4 32.75 6.23 -26.63
C THR A 4 31.47 7.03 -26.87
N GLY A 5 31.04 7.23 -28.12
CA GLY A 5 29.89 8.08 -28.46
C GLY A 5 28.51 7.46 -28.24
N LYS A 6 28.38 6.13 -28.17
CA LYS A 6 27.08 5.46 -27.96
C LYS A 6 26.69 5.38 -26.48
N ILE A 7 27.68 5.26 -25.60
CA ILE A 7 27.49 5.15 -24.15
C ILE A 7 27.10 6.51 -23.55
N GLY A 8 27.72 7.62 -24.01
CA GLY A 8 27.37 8.97 -23.56
C GLY A 8 25.93 9.38 -23.88
N LYS A 9 25.45 9.04 -25.09
CA LYS A 9 24.05 9.30 -25.48
C LYS A 9 23.04 8.47 -24.70
N ALA A 10 23.40 7.23 -24.33
CA ALA A 10 22.55 6.41 -23.48
C ALA A 10 22.44 7.02 -22.07
N ILE A 11 23.53 7.55 -21.53
CA ILE A 11 23.56 8.20 -20.20
C ILE A 11 22.74 9.49 -20.18
N GLU A 12 22.83 10.34 -21.20
CA GLU A 12 22.01 11.56 -21.33
C GLU A 12 20.51 11.28 -21.57
N PHE A 13 20.20 10.20 -22.29
CA PHE A 13 18.82 9.76 -22.46
C PHE A 13 18.25 9.23 -21.14
N ILE A 14 19.04 8.50 -20.36
CA ILE A 14 18.66 8.01 -19.03
C ILE A 14 18.47 9.17 -18.05
N SER A 15 19.31 10.21 -18.10
CA SER A 15 19.19 11.38 -17.21
C SER A 15 17.95 12.23 -17.53
N SER A 16 17.69 12.52 -18.81
CA SER A 16 16.52 13.30 -19.24
C SER A 16 15.18 12.57 -19.02
N PHE A 17 15.17 11.23 -19.13
CA PHE A 17 13.96 10.45 -18.89
C PHE A 17 13.63 10.30 -17.39
N SER A 18 14.66 10.26 -16.53
CA SER A 18 14.55 10.15 -15.05
C SER A 18 13.73 11.25 -14.39
N GLU A 19 13.71 12.46 -14.96
CA GLU A 19 13.01 13.61 -14.37
C GLU A 19 11.48 13.53 -14.48
N LYS A 20 10.93 12.84 -15.49
CA LYS A 20 9.48 12.87 -15.79
C LYS A 20 8.65 11.75 -15.14
N HIS A 21 9.26 10.61 -14.82
CA HIS A 21 8.59 9.43 -14.23
C HIS A 21 9.37 8.83 -13.03
N GLN A 22 9.82 9.68 -12.10
CA GLN A 22 10.78 9.30 -11.04
C GLN A 22 10.44 8.03 -10.25
N LYS A 23 9.17 7.69 -10.03
CA LYS A 23 8.77 6.51 -9.25
C LYS A 23 8.76 5.22 -10.07
N GLU A 24 8.14 5.26 -11.25
CA GLU A 24 8.05 4.12 -12.17
C GLU A 24 9.44 3.76 -12.72
N ILE A 25 10.28 4.75 -12.96
CA ILE A 25 11.66 4.54 -13.42
C ILE A 25 12.52 3.89 -12.33
N LYS A 26 12.38 4.26 -11.06
CA LYS A 26 13.16 3.64 -9.97
C LYS A 26 12.80 2.17 -9.76
N LEU A 27 11.52 1.82 -9.90
CA LEU A 27 11.07 0.42 -9.87
C LEU A 27 11.56 -0.35 -11.11
N GLY A 28 11.47 0.24 -12.30
CA GLY A 28 12.01 -0.37 -13.52
C GLY A 28 13.53 -0.58 -13.50
N LEU A 29 14.28 0.39 -12.95
CA LEU A 29 15.74 0.33 -12.81
C LEU A 29 16.18 -0.77 -11.85
N THR A 30 15.47 -0.94 -10.72
CA THR A 30 15.78 -1.99 -9.73
C THR A 30 15.48 -3.37 -10.29
N ILE A 31 14.33 -3.58 -10.93
CA ILE A 31 13.97 -4.86 -11.58
C ILE A 31 15.00 -5.22 -12.67
N THR A 32 15.34 -4.27 -13.54
CA THR A 32 16.34 -4.47 -14.60
C THR A 32 17.73 -4.74 -14.03
N GLY A 33 18.12 -4.03 -12.96
CA GLY A 33 19.39 -4.21 -12.27
C GLY A 33 19.53 -5.61 -11.66
N VAL A 34 18.45 -6.14 -11.06
CA VAL A 34 18.42 -7.51 -10.52
C VAL A 34 18.60 -8.55 -11.64
N ILE A 35 17.89 -8.40 -12.76
CA ILE A 35 18.00 -9.32 -13.91
C ILE A 35 19.42 -9.30 -14.47
N LEU A 36 20.00 -8.12 -14.67
CA LEU A 36 21.36 -7.97 -15.20
C LEU A 36 22.41 -8.56 -14.24
N THR A 37 22.20 -8.39 -12.93
CA THR A 37 23.05 -9.00 -11.89
C THR A 37 22.96 -10.53 -11.95
N GLY A 38 21.77 -11.11 -12.13
CA GLY A 38 21.59 -12.56 -12.26
C GLY A 38 22.33 -13.13 -13.49
N ILE A 39 22.19 -12.49 -14.65
CA ILE A 39 22.85 -12.91 -15.89
C ILE A 39 24.37 -12.79 -15.77
N THR A 40 24.86 -11.67 -15.23
CA THR A 40 26.31 -11.44 -15.07
C THR A 40 26.92 -12.37 -14.02
N ALA A 41 26.21 -12.66 -12.93
CA ALA A 41 26.61 -13.65 -11.93
C ALA A 41 26.65 -15.08 -12.49
N ALA A 42 25.67 -15.47 -13.31
CA ALA A 42 25.66 -16.79 -13.96
C ALA A 42 26.85 -16.96 -14.92
N ASN A 43 27.09 -15.97 -15.78
CA ASN A 43 28.24 -15.98 -16.69
C ASN A 43 29.58 -15.94 -15.95
N ALA A 44 29.66 -15.19 -14.85
CA ALA A 44 30.83 -15.16 -13.99
C ALA A 44 31.07 -16.52 -13.32
N GLY A 45 30.01 -17.19 -12.87
CA GLY A 45 30.08 -18.53 -12.28
C GLY A 45 30.59 -19.59 -13.26
N ILE A 46 30.11 -19.57 -14.51
CA ILE A 46 30.59 -20.48 -15.57
C ILE A 46 32.09 -20.26 -15.83
N LYS A 47 32.50 -19.01 -16.04
CA LYS A 47 33.92 -18.66 -16.28
C LYS A 47 34.80 -18.98 -15.08
N ALA A 48 34.31 -18.77 -13.86
CA ALA A 48 35.04 -19.13 -12.65
C ALA A 48 35.24 -20.65 -12.52
N ASN A 49 34.22 -21.44 -12.89
CA ASN A 49 34.31 -22.90 -12.87
C ASN A 49 35.29 -23.44 -13.94
N GLU A 50 35.32 -22.82 -15.13
CA GLU A 50 36.31 -23.14 -16.18
C GLU A 50 37.74 -22.83 -15.73
N ILE A 51 37.97 -21.64 -15.14
CA ILE A 51 39.28 -21.26 -14.60
C ILE A 51 39.70 -22.21 -13.46
N LEU A 52 38.78 -22.56 -12.56
CA LEU A 52 39.06 -23.49 -11.46
C LEU A 52 39.40 -24.90 -11.95
N LYS A 53 38.72 -25.40 -12.99
CA LYS A 53 39.03 -26.71 -13.59
C LYS A 53 40.40 -26.72 -14.27
N GLU A 54 40.71 -25.70 -15.05
CA GLU A 54 42.02 -25.54 -15.70
C GLU A 54 43.16 -25.47 -14.69
N GLN A 55 42.95 -24.74 -13.59
CA GLN A 55 43.99 -24.58 -12.55
C GLN A 55 44.12 -25.83 -11.68
N LYS A 56 43.02 -26.56 -11.39
CA LYS A 56 43.10 -27.88 -10.74
C LYS A 56 43.87 -28.89 -11.58
N ARG A 57 43.64 -28.92 -12.89
CA ARG A 57 44.36 -29.82 -13.80
C ARG A 57 45.86 -29.54 -13.81
N ARG A 58 46.25 -28.26 -13.77
CA ARG A 58 47.66 -27.85 -13.64
C ARG A 58 48.29 -28.28 -12.32
N VAL A 59 47.53 -28.29 -11.22
CA VAL A 59 48.02 -28.79 -9.93
C VAL A 59 48.15 -30.31 -9.95
N GLU A 60 47.21 -31.04 -10.55
CA GLU A 60 47.29 -32.50 -10.74
C GLU A 60 48.47 -32.89 -11.64
N GLU A 61 48.70 -32.17 -12.75
CA GLU A 61 49.87 -32.36 -13.62
C GLU A 61 51.21 -32.09 -12.88
N LEU A 62 51.22 -31.17 -11.91
CA LEU A 62 52.38 -30.92 -11.03
C LEU A 62 52.53 -31.95 -9.90
N GLU A 63 51.45 -32.64 -9.49
CA GLU A 63 51.48 -33.72 -8.49
C GLU A 63 51.94 -35.06 -9.09
N GLU A 64 51.65 -35.32 -10.37
CA GLU A 64 52.11 -36.53 -11.09
C GLU A 64 53.57 -36.45 -11.54
N ASP A 65 54.19 -35.27 -11.55
CA ASP A 65 55.57 -35.08 -11.97
C ASP A 65 56.55 -35.50 -10.84
N SER A 66 57.10 -36.71 -10.95
CA SER A 66 57.90 -37.37 -9.91
C SER A 66 59.29 -36.76 -9.66
N ASP A 67 59.69 -35.74 -10.42
CA ASP A 67 61.01 -35.10 -10.37
C ASP A 67 61.07 -33.83 -9.48
N LEU A 68 59.95 -33.40 -8.88
CA LEU A 68 59.88 -32.18 -8.05
C LEU A 68 60.09 -32.46 -6.56
N ASN A 69 61.00 -31.71 -5.91
CA ASN A 69 61.13 -31.69 -4.45
C ASN A 69 59.95 -30.95 -3.79
N GLU A 70 59.65 -31.28 -2.53
CA GLU A 70 58.48 -30.79 -1.78
C GLU A 70 58.41 -29.25 -1.65
N GLU A 71 59.56 -28.56 -1.59
CA GLU A 71 59.63 -27.09 -1.63
C GLU A 71 59.28 -26.50 -3.00
N GLN A 72 59.72 -27.14 -4.09
CA GLN A 72 59.47 -26.66 -5.47
C GLN A 72 58.01 -26.86 -5.86
N PHE A 73 57.41 -27.96 -5.43
CA PHE A 73 55.98 -28.22 -5.57
C PHE A 73 55.13 -27.16 -4.85
N MET A 74 55.55 -26.74 -3.64
CA MET A 74 54.84 -25.73 -2.86
C MET A 74 54.95 -24.31 -3.45
N GLU A 75 56.09 -23.93 -4.03
CA GLU A 75 56.22 -22.65 -4.76
C GLU A 75 55.36 -22.63 -6.04
N ALA A 76 55.38 -23.70 -6.82
CA ALA A 76 54.58 -23.82 -8.05
C ALA A 76 53.06 -23.75 -7.74
N LYS A 77 52.60 -24.46 -6.70
CA LYS A 77 51.20 -24.39 -6.24
C LYS A 77 50.79 -22.98 -5.81
N LYS A 78 51.69 -22.24 -5.17
CA LYS A 78 51.47 -20.86 -4.73
C LYS A 78 51.36 -19.91 -5.92
N GLU A 79 52.18 -20.08 -6.95
CA GLU A 79 52.12 -19.29 -8.19
C GLU A 79 50.82 -19.53 -8.96
N VAL A 80 50.40 -20.79 -9.10
CA VAL A 80 49.11 -21.20 -9.71
C VAL A 80 47.94 -20.60 -8.94
N THR A 81 48.00 -20.56 -7.60
CA THR A 81 46.96 -19.94 -6.78
C THR A 81 46.88 -18.42 -6.99
N ILE A 82 48.02 -17.74 -7.11
CA ILE A 82 48.07 -16.30 -7.37
C ILE A 82 47.55 -15.97 -8.79
N ASP A 83 47.89 -16.79 -9.79
CA ASP A 83 47.37 -16.63 -11.17
C ASP A 83 45.85 -16.87 -11.23
N THR A 84 45.35 -17.86 -10.48
CA THR A 84 43.91 -18.13 -10.31
C THR A 84 43.17 -16.91 -9.74
N VAL A 85 43.71 -16.29 -8.69
CA VAL A 85 43.13 -15.09 -8.07
C VAL A 85 43.15 -13.90 -9.03
N LYS A 86 44.26 -13.67 -9.75
CA LYS A 86 44.36 -12.60 -10.76
C LYS A 86 43.35 -12.77 -11.89
N LYS A 87 43.07 -14.01 -12.31
CA LYS A 87 42.10 -14.32 -13.37
C LYS A 87 40.65 -14.25 -12.88
N MET A 88 40.38 -14.62 -11.63
CA MET A 88 39.03 -14.53 -11.04
C MET A 88 38.63 -13.10 -10.64
N ALA A 89 39.58 -12.26 -10.21
CA ALA A 89 39.31 -10.88 -9.79
C ALA A 89 38.47 -10.06 -10.81
N PRO A 90 38.83 -9.96 -12.11
CA PRO A 90 38.04 -9.19 -13.08
C PRO A 90 36.66 -9.78 -13.36
N VAL A 91 36.43 -11.05 -13.04
CA VAL A 91 35.16 -11.75 -13.28
C VAL A 91 34.18 -11.55 -12.12
N VAL A 92 34.69 -11.46 -10.88
CA VAL A 92 33.89 -11.36 -9.65
C VAL A 92 33.59 -9.91 -9.25
N ILE A 93 34.49 -8.98 -9.54
CA ILE A 93 34.34 -7.56 -9.16
C ILE A 93 33.06 -6.92 -9.76
N PRO A 94 32.75 -7.08 -11.07
CA PRO A 94 31.59 -6.40 -11.66
C PRO A 94 30.23 -6.86 -11.08
N PRO A 95 29.93 -8.17 -10.90
CA PRO A 95 28.69 -8.62 -10.29
C PRO A 95 28.49 -8.10 -8.85
N VAL A 96 29.56 -8.07 -8.05
CA VAL A 96 29.52 -7.60 -6.65
C VAL A 96 29.22 -6.11 -6.59
N ALA A 97 29.84 -5.31 -7.45
CA ALA A 97 29.61 -3.87 -7.52
C ALA A 97 28.17 -3.54 -7.94
N ILE A 98 27.65 -4.22 -8.96
CA ILE A 98 26.27 -4.02 -9.44
C ILE A 98 25.25 -4.46 -8.38
N GLY A 99 25.50 -5.58 -7.69
CA GLY A 99 24.67 -6.06 -6.59
C GLY A 99 24.58 -5.05 -5.44
N ALA A 100 25.71 -4.54 -4.98
CA ALA A 100 25.77 -3.52 -3.93
C ALA A 100 25.03 -2.23 -4.32
N ALA A 101 25.22 -1.74 -5.55
CA ALA A 101 24.52 -0.57 -6.07
C ALA A 101 23.00 -0.79 -6.15
N THR A 102 22.55 -1.98 -6.51
CA THR A 102 21.13 -2.34 -6.59
C THR A 102 20.48 -2.34 -5.21
N ILE A 103 21.14 -2.93 -4.20
CA ILE A 103 20.66 -2.92 -2.80
C ILE A 103 20.56 -1.48 -2.29
N TRP A 104 21.57 -0.66 -2.53
CA TRP A 104 21.56 0.75 -2.12
C TRP A 104 20.42 1.55 -2.77
N SER A 105 20.18 1.31 -4.06
CA SER A 105 19.09 1.95 -4.81
C SER A 105 17.71 1.52 -4.30
N ALA A 106 17.52 0.23 -4.01
CA ALA A 106 16.29 -0.30 -3.44
C ALA A 106 15.93 0.33 -2.08
N VAL A 107 16.90 0.40 -1.16
CA VAL A 107 16.71 1.01 0.17
C VAL A 107 16.41 2.51 0.06
N SER A 108 17.05 3.20 -0.88
CA SER A 108 16.82 4.63 -1.11
C SER A 108 15.42 4.91 -1.69
N GLY A 109 14.93 4.03 -2.57
CA GLY A 109 13.56 4.10 -3.10
C GLY A 109 12.51 4.01 -1.99
N TYR A 110 12.67 3.07 -1.07
CA TYR A 110 11.72 2.83 0.03
C TYR A 110 11.56 4.07 0.93
N LYS A 111 12.66 4.74 1.31
CA LYS A 111 12.62 5.95 2.15
C LYS A 111 11.85 7.12 1.52
N SER A 112 11.80 7.19 0.19
CA SER A 112 11.11 8.28 -0.51
C SER A 112 9.60 8.04 -0.60
N ALA A 113 9.18 6.78 -0.76
CA ALA A 113 7.78 6.39 -0.78
C ALA A 113 7.11 6.63 0.58
N THR A 114 7.77 6.25 1.68
CA THR A 114 7.23 6.42 3.04
C THR A 114 7.05 7.88 3.43
N LYS A 115 7.99 8.77 3.08
CA LYS A 115 7.87 10.21 3.34
C LYS A 115 6.66 10.85 2.65
N GLN A 116 6.37 10.43 1.42
CA GLN A 116 5.23 10.96 0.69
C GLN A 116 3.91 10.46 1.25
N LEU A 117 3.83 9.18 1.61
CA LEU A 117 2.66 8.63 2.29
C LEU A 117 2.43 9.35 3.63
N ALA A 118 3.48 9.55 4.43
CA ALA A 118 3.38 10.31 5.68
C ALA A 118 2.94 11.77 5.49
N ALA A 119 3.42 12.44 4.44
CA ALA A 119 3.00 13.79 4.11
C ALA A 119 1.52 13.86 3.68
N ILE A 120 1.07 12.89 2.88
CA ILE A 120 -0.34 12.76 2.48
C ILE A 120 -1.22 12.55 3.71
N THR A 121 -0.87 11.61 4.59
CA THR A 121 -1.60 11.37 5.85
C THR A 121 -1.60 12.60 6.75
N ALA A 122 -0.47 13.30 6.89
CA ALA A 122 -0.40 14.52 7.69
C ALA A 122 -1.26 15.65 7.12
N ALA A 123 -1.30 15.81 5.79
CA ALA A 123 -2.18 16.77 5.14
C ALA A 123 -3.66 16.44 5.38
N TYR A 124 -4.06 15.17 5.25
CA TYR A 124 -5.43 14.74 5.57
C TYR A 124 -5.78 15.02 7.03
N ASN A 125 -4.94 14.61 7.99
CA ASN A 125 -5.17 14.85 9.41
C ASN A 125 -5.27 16.35 9.74
N LEU A 126 -4.46 17.21 9.10
CA LEU A 126 -4.56 18.65 9.28
C LEU A 126 -5.88 19.22 8.74
N THR A 127 -6.36 18.68 7.62
CA THR A 127 -7.60 19.13 6.97
C THR A 127 -8.82 18.68 7.77
N GLU A 128 -8.82 17.43 8.22
CA GLU A 128 -9.81 16.86 9.14
C GLU A 128 -9.89 17.65 10.44
N LYS A 129 -8.74 17.92 11.08
CA LYS A 129 -8.70 18.72 12.31
C LYS A 129 -9.27 20.12 12.11
N LYS A 130 -8.92 20.80 11.03
CA LYS A 130 -9.51 22.11 10.72
C LYS A 130 -11.02 22.02 10.53
N LEU A 131 -11.50 21.01 9.82
CA LEU A 131 -12.94 20.80 9.62
C LEU A 131 -13.68 20.65 10.96
N ILE A 132 -13.14 19.83 11.86
CA ILE A 132 -13.69 19.61 13.21
C ILE A 132 -13.69 20.93 14.00
N ASP A 133 -12.55 21.64 14.05
CA ASP A 133 -12.45 22.93 14.74
C ASP A 133 -13.47 23.97 14.19
N TYR A 134 -13.73 23.96 12.87
CA TYR A 134 -14.76 24.80 12.24
C TYR A 134 -16.18 24.37 12.61
N GLN A 135 -16.46 23.07 12.62
CA GLN A 135 -17.76 22.53 13.00
C GLN A 135 -18.06 22.81 14.48
N ASP A 136 -17.09 22.66 15.36
CA ASP A 136 -17.24 22.93 16.78
C ASP A 136 -17.49 24.42 17.04
N LYS A 137 -16.74 25.32 16.38
CA LYS A 137 -17.02 26.76 16.43
C LYS A 137 -18.36 27.12 15.80
N ALA A 138 -18.79 26.44 14.73
CA ALA A 138 -20.10 26.66 14.14
C ALA A 138 -21.22 26.24 15.11
N LYS A 139 -21.08 25.10 15.80
CA LYS A 139 -22.00 24.65 16.86
C LYS A 139 -22.04 25.65 18.03
N GLU A 140 -20.89 26.12 18.48
CA GLU A 140 -20.76 27.10 19.57
C GLU A 140 -21.41 28.45 19.23
N LEU A 141 -21.23 28.95 18.00
CA LEU A 141 -21.73 30.27 17.59
C LEU A 141 -23.18 30.27 17.09
N LEU A 142 -23.66 29.17 16.49
CA LEU A 142 -24.99 29.11 15.86
C LEU A 142 -26.04 28.42 16.74
N GLY A 143 -25.61 27.66 17.76
CA GLY A 143 -26.46 26.86 18.63
C GLY A 143 -26.98 25.58 17.95
N ASP A 144 -27.28 24.55 18.75
CA ASP A 144 -27.60 23.19 18.30
C ASP A 144 -28.64 23.14 17.15
N LYS A 145 -29.68 23.98 17.22
CA LYS A 145 -30.77 24.01 16.23
C LYS A 145 -30.32 24.43 14.82
N LYS A 146 -29.34 25.33 14.71
CA LYS A 146 -28.84 25.76 13.39
C LYS A 146 -27.77 24.83 12.86
N ALA A 147 -27.01 24.16 13.74
CA ALA A 147 -26.09 23.11 13.34
C ALA A 147 -26.85 21.93 12.71
N THR A 148 -27.98 21.51 13.27
CA THR A 148 -28.87 20.50 12.65
C THR A 148 -29.34 20.94 11.27
N ALA A 149 -29.75 22.21 11.10
CA ALA A 149 -30.18 22.72 9.80
C ALA A 149 -29.06 22.70 8.73
N VAL A 150 -27.80 22.91 9.13
CA VAL A 150 -26.65 22.78 8.22
C VAL A 150 -26.42 21.32 7.84
N THR A 151 -26.49 20.39 8.79
CA THR A 151 -26.37 18.95 8.52
C THR A 151 -27.49 18.47 7.59
N ASP A 152 -28.73 18.92 7.81
CA ASP A 152 -29.87 18.58 6.98
C ASP A 152 -29.74 19.15 5.56
N ALA A 153 -29.22 20.38 5.40
CA ALA A 153 -28.94 20.95 4.09
C ALA A 153 -27.84 20.18 3.33
N ILE A 154 -26.80 19.72 4.03
CA ILE A 154 -25.76 18.86 3.43
C ILE A 154 -26.35 17.52 2.99
N ALA A 155 -27.24 16.93 3.79
CA ALA A 155 -27.93 15.70 3.45
C ALA A 155 -28.82 15.87 2.20
N GLU A 156 -29.54 16.98 2.10
CA GLU A 156 -30.35 17.34 0.93
C GLU A 156 -29.48 17.49 -0.34
N ASP A 157 -28.35 18.21 -0.24
CA ASP A 157 -27.42 18.36 -1.36
C ASP A 157 -26.81 17.03 -1.81
N LYS A 158 -26.50 16.12 -0.87
CA LYS A 158 -25.98 14.78 -1.18
C LYS A 158 -27.01 13.94 -1.96
N VAL A 159 -28.26 13.93 -1.50
CA VAL A 159 -29.34 13.20 -2.18
C VAL A 159 -29.66 13.79 -3.55
N LYS A 160 -29.64 15.12 -3.68
CA LYS A 160 -29.86 15.81 -4.96
C LYS A 160 -28.78 15.53 -5.99
N ASN A 161 -27.52 15.47 -5.55
CA ASN A 161 -26.38 15.20 -6.43
C ASN A 161 -26.21 13.71 -6.76
N ASN A 162 -26.75 12.81 -5.94
CA ASN A 162 -26.74 11.36 -6.16
C ASN A 162 -28.16 10.79 -6.03
N PRO A 163 -29.07 11.08 -6.97
CA PRO A 163 -30.44 10.58 -6.88
C PRO A 163 -30.45 9.05 -6.95
N PRO A 164 -31.28 8.37 -6.15
CA PRO A 164 -31.42 6.93 -6.22
C PRO A 164 -31.94 6.50 -7.60
N THR A 165 -31.31 5.48 -8.19
CA THR A 165 -31.68 4.93 -9.50
C THR A 165 -32.40 3.60 -9.32
N GLU A 166 -33.43 3.32 -10.13
CA GLU A 166 -34.08 2.01 -10.10
C GLU A 166 -33.07 0.89 -10.38
N GLY A 167 -32.93 -0.05 -9.43
CA GLY A 167 -31.98 -1.16 -9.48
C GLY A 167 -30.70 -1.00 -8.65
N SER A 168 -30.41 0.19 -8.09
CA SER A 168 -29.26 0.41 -7.19
C SER A 168 -29.63 0.44 -5.69
N VAL A 169 -30.92 0.22 -5.38
CA VAL A 169 -31.42 0.18 -4.00
C VAL A 169 -31.38 -1.25 -3.47
N PHE A 170 -30.69 -1.46 -2.36
CA PHE A 170 -30.57 -2.76 -1.72
C PHE A 170 -31.79 -3.05 -0.83
N HIS A 171 -32.34 -4.25 -0.92
CA HIS A 171 -33.41 -4.70 -0.03
C HIS A 171 -32.81 -5.54 1.09
N THR A 172 -32.73 -4.99 2.30
CA THR A 172 -32.20 -5.72 3.46
C THR A 172 -33.21 -6.72 4.03
N GLY A 173 -34.50 -6.59 3.66
CA GLY A 173 -35.59 -7.39 4.24
C GLY A 173 -36.07 -6.89 5.61
N HIS A 174 -35.44 -5.85 6.15
CA HIS A 174 -35.72 -5.33 7.49
C HIS A 174 -36.31 -3.92 7.43
N GLY A 175 -37.55 -3.77 6.97
CA GLY A 175 -38.25 -2.48 6.90
C GLY A 175 -38.37 -1.91 5.49
N ASN A 176 -39.12 -0.81 5.37
CA ASN A 176 -39.51 -0.20 4.09
C ASN A 176 -39.12 1.28 3.99
N VAL A 177 -38.32 1.80 4.91
CA VAL A 177 -37.84 3.19 4.86
C VAL A 177 -36.61 3.23 3.96
N LEU A 178 -36.58 4.16 3.01
CA LEU A 178 -35.40 4.37 2.17
C LEU A 178 -34.30 5.01 3.02
N CYS A 179 -33.13 4.40 3.04
CA CYS A 179 -31.96 4.87 3.76
C CYS A 179 -30.80 5.10 2.79
N LEU A 180 -30.02 6.14 3.04
CA LEU A 180 -28.76 6.43 2.35
C LEU A 180 -27.62 6.26 3.33
N ASP A 181 -26.68 5.37 2.99
CA ASP A 181 -25.41 5.29 3.69
C ASP A 181 -24.42 6.32 3.12
N ASP A 182 -23.94 7.22 3.98
CA ASP A 182 -23.04 8.30 3.56
C ASP A 182 -21.67 7.78 3.07
N TYR A 183 -21.17 6.69 3.64
CA TYR A 183 -19.83 6.18 3.29
C TYR A 183 -19.80 5.44 1.96
N SER A 184 -20.77 4.56 1.71
CA SER A 184 -20.85 3.81 0.45
C SER A 184 -21.65 4.52 -0.63
N GLY A 185 -22.41 5.56 -0.28
CA GLY A 185 -23.34 6.24 -1.21
C GLY A 185 -24.48 5.33 -1.69
N ARG A 186 -24.70 4.20 -1.02
CA ARG A 186 -25.70 3.20 -1.41
C ARG A 186 -27.03 3.50 -0.74
N TYR A 187 -28.08 3.28 -1.52
CA TYR A 187 -29.43 3.32 -1.03
C TYR A 187 -29.88 1.92 -0.61
N PHE A 188 -30.58 1.82 0.50
CA PHE A 188 -31.12 0.55 0.97
C PHE A 188 -32.41 0.75 1.74
N TYR A 189 -33.28 -0.25 1.72
CA TYR A 189 -34.47 -0.25 2.57
C TYR A 189 -34.12 -0.83 3.93
N SER A 190 -34.44 -0.11 5.00
CA SER A 190 -34.31 -0.63 6.37
C SER A 190 -35.31 0.04 7.33
N ASP A 191 -35.22 -0.32 8.60
CA ASP A 191 -35.97 0.26 9.71
C ASP A 191 -34.97 1.02 10.62
N PRO A 192 -35.26 2.28 11.02
CA PRO A 192 -34.37 3.05 11.89
C PRO A 192 -34.03 2.36 13.21
N GLU A 193 -34.97 1.62 13.81
CA GLU A 193 -34.75 0.90 15.06
C GLU A 193 -33.88 -0.35 14.85
N PHE A 194 -33.99 -0.99 13.68
CA PHE A 194 -33.09 -2.07 13.30
C PHE A 194 -31.65 -1.55 13.14
N ILE A 195 -31.46 -0.42 12.47
CA ILE A 195 -30.14 0.21 12.34
C ILE A 195 -29.55 0.55 13.73
N ARG A 196 -30.35 1.14 14.63
CA ARG A 196 -29.92 1.43 16.01
C ARG A 196 -29.50 0.18 16.76
N LYS A 197 -30.22 -0.93 16.58
CA LYS A 197 -29.85 -2.21 17.15
C LYS A 197 -28.51 -2.70 16.60
N CYS A 198 -28.30 -2.69 15.28
CA CYS A 198 -27.02 -3.06 14.68
C CYS A 198 -25.85 -2.21 15.18
N VAL A 199 -26.06 -0.90 15.39
CA VAL A 199 -25.03 -0.01 15.97
C VAL A 199 -24.72 -0.38 17.43
N ASN A 200 -25.73 -0.75 18.22
CA ASN A 200 -25.52 -1.22 19.59
C ASN A 200 -24.76 -2.56 19.62
N ASP A 201 -25.15 -3.51 18.78
CA ASP A 201 -24.50 -4.82 18.65
C ASP A 201 -23.04 -4.65 18.19
N LEU A 202 -22.78 -3.73 17.23
CA LEU A 202 -21.43 -3.38 16.80
C LEU A 202 -20.61 -2.72 17.91
N ASN A 203 -21.21 -1.84 18.71
CA ASN A 203 -20.53 -1.23 19.86
C ASN A 203 -20.20 -2.25 20.96
N GLU A 204 -21.02 -3.28 21.12
CA GLU A 204 -20.71 -4.41 22.01
C GLU A 204 -19.50 -5.17 21.47
N GLN A 205 -19.50 -5.52 20.19
CA GLN A 205 -18.36 -6.18 19.54
C GLN A 205 -17.08 -5.34 19.59
N LEU A 206 -17.16 -4.01 19.39
CA LEU A 206 -16.01 -3.12 19.48
C LEU A 206 -15.36 -3.13 20.87
N ARG A 207 -16.14 -3.36 21.94
CA ARG A 207 -15.58 -3.47 23.30
C ARG A 207 -14.80 -4.77 23.49
N ASP A 208 -15.21 -5.84 22.82
CA ASP A 208 -14.59 -7.16 22.95
C ASP A 208 -13.41 -7.34 21.99
N GLU A 209 -13.55 -6.91 20.73
CA GLU A 209 -12.60 -7.18 19.65
C GLU A 209 -11.67 -5.99 19.33
N TYR A 210 -11.86 -4.84 19.97
CA TYR A 210 -11.11 -3.57 19.79
C TYR A 210 -11.25 -2.92 18.40
N TYR A 211 -11.53 -3.70 17.37
CA TYR A 211 -11.71 -3.28 15.99
C TYR A 211 -12.81 -4.10 15.32
N VAL A 212 -13.68 -3.44 14.55
CA VAL A 212 -14.71 -4.07 13.73
C VAL A 212 -14.65 -3.49 12.32
N SER A 213 -14.65 -4.33 11.28
CA SER A 213 -14.56 -3.85 9.90
C SER A 213 -15.88 -3.24 9.42
N LEU A 214 -15.82 -2.39 8.41
CA LEU A 214 -17.03 -1.81 7.82
C LEU A 214 -17.90 -2.87 7.12
N ASN A 215 -17.27 -3.93 6.58
CA ASN A 215 -18.02 -5.05 6.02
C ASN A 215 -18.74 -5.88 7.09
N ASP A 216 -18.17 -6.03 8.29
CA ASP A 216 -18.88 -6.70 9.39
C ASP A 216 -20.16 -5.94 9.76
N PHE A 217 -20.08 -4.60 9.79
CA PHE A 217 -21.26 -3.75 9.98
C PHE A 217 -22.27 -3.89 8.83
N TYR A 218 -21.81 -3.91 7.59
CA TYR A 218 -22.69 -4.14 6.43
C TYR A 218 -23.34 -5.52 6.44
N GLY A 219 -22.62 -6.55 6.89
CA GLY A 219 -23.17 -7.89 7.11
C GLY A 219 -24.31 -7.89 8.12
N MET A 220 -24.15 -7.16 9.24
CA MET A 220 -25.24 -6.98 10.23
C MET A 220 -26.46 -6.28 9.64
N LEU A 221 -26.25 -5.30 8.77
CA LEU A 221 -27.32 -4.57 8.07
C LEU A 221 -27.94 -5.37 6.91
N GLY A 222 -27.38 -6.52 6.54
CA GLY A 222 -27.82 -7.29 5.37
C GLY A 222 -27.42 -6.65 4.03
N LEU A 223 -26.38 -5.82 4.03
CA LEU A 223 -25.80 -5.19 2.85
C LEU A 223 -24.66 -6.04 2.29
N ALA A 224 -24.45 -5.96 0.98
CA ALA A 224 -23.32 -6.63 0.34
C ALA A 224 -21.98 -5.99 0.75
N ASP A 225 -20.94 -6.81 0.81
CA ASP A 225 -19.58 -6.34 1.09
C ASP A 225 -19.09 -5.36 0.01
N ILE A 226 -18.29 -4.39 0.44
CA ILE A 226 -17.55 -3.52 -0.47
C ILE A 226 -16.06 -3.91 -0.44
N LYS A 227 -15.38 -3.75 -1.58
CA LYS A 227 -13.97 -4.17 -1.72
C LYS A 227 -13.04 -3.57 -0.67
N LEU A 228 -13.27 -2.31 -0.29
CA LEU A 228 -12.44 -1.60 0.68
C LEU A 228 -12.91 -1.81 2.14
N GLY A 229 -14.09 -2.39 2.35
CA GLY A 229 -14.77 -2.45 3.64
C GLY A 229 -14.13 -3.40 4.64
N SER A 230 -13.26 -4.30 4.18
CA SER A 230 -12.44 -5.16 5.03
C SER A 230 -11.16 -4.47 5.53
N ASP A 231 -10.71 -3.41 4.84
CA ASP A 231 -9.48 -2.68 5.20
C ASP A 231 -9.75 -1.40 6.01
N ILE A 232 -11.02 -0.95 6.03
CA ILE A 232 -11.50 0.20 6.81
C ILE A 232 -12.50 -0.28 7.86
N GLY A 233 -12.45 0.31 9.04
CA GLY A 233 -13.36 -0.06 10.12
C GLY A 233 -13.32 0.90 11.30
N PHE A 234 -14.02 0.52 12.36
CA PHE A 234 -14.17 1.29 13.57
C PHE A 234 -13.23 0.74 14.66
N CYS A 235 -12.68 1.63 15.48
CA CYS A 235 -11.75 1.27 16.56
C CYS A 235 -12.29 1.83 17.89
N MET A 236 -12.09 1.07 18.97
CA MET A 236 -12.52 1.46 20.32
C MET A 236 -11.83 2.75 20.82
N GLU A 237 -10.63 3.08 20.32
CA GLU A 237 -9.92 4.33 20.66
C GLU A 237 -10.70 5.59 20.27
N ASP A 238 -11.53 5.52 19.24
CA ASP A 238 -12.31 6.65 18.75
C ASP A 238 -13.64 6.84 19.52
N GLY A 239 -13.91 5.98 20.50
CA GLY A 239 -15.12 6.00 21.32
C GLY A 239 -16.25 5.12 20.76
N ASN A 240 -17.44 5.22 21.37
CA ASN A 240 -18.61 4.49 20.89
C ASN A 240 -19.10 5.07 19.57
N LEU A 241 -19.42 4.21 18.61
CA LEU A 241 -20.07 4.60 17.37
C LEU A 241 -21.49 5.08 17.68
N ASN A 242 -21.83 6.27 17.20
CA ASN A 242 -23.20 6.76 17.20
C ASN A 242 -23.61 7.18 15.79
N VAL A 243 -24.83 6.81 15.42
CA VAL A 243 -25.41 7.11 14.11
C VAL A 243 -26.61 7.99 14.33
N SER A 244 -26.54 9.20 13.80
CA SER A 244 -27.66 10.13 13.73
C SER A 244 -28.35 10.03 12.39
N PHE A 245 -29.65 10.34 12.37
CA PHE A 245 -30.47 10.24 11.17
C PHE A 245 -30.95 11.62 10.76
N SER A 246 -30.63 12.02 9.53
CA SER A 246 -31.24 13.20 8.90
C SER A 246 -32.35 12.76 7.97
N PHE A 247 -33.50 13.42 8.06
CA PHE A 247 -34.65 13.14 7.21
C PHE A 247 -34.68 14.11 6.04
N THR A 248 -34.62 13.60 4.81
CA THR A 248 -34.64 14.42 3.60
C THR A 248 -35.55 13.81 2.54
N GLY A 249 -36.01 14.62 1.59
CA GLY A 249 -36.79 14.17 0.44
C GLY A 249 -35.86 13.77 -0.70
N ALA A 250 -35.93 12.52 -1.15
CA ALA A 250 -35.22 12.04 -2.33
C ALA A 250 -36.16 11.98 -3.55
N THR A 251 -35.63 12.27 -4.73
CA THR A 251 -36.30 11.95 -6.00
C THR A 251 -35.89 10.56 -6.44
N PHE A 252 -36.83 9.62 -6.57
CA PHE A 252 -36.57 8.24 -6.99
C PHE A 252 -37.51 7.85 -8.15
N GLY A 253 -36.93 7.52 -9.30
CA GLY A 253 -37.70 7.26 -10.52
C GLY A 253 -38.55 8.48 -10.92
N ASP A 254 -39.84 8.28 -11.17
CA ASP A 254 -40.80 9.34 -11.50
C ASP A 254 -41.43 10.03 -10.26
N ARG A 255 -40.98 9.69 -9.05
CA ARG A 255 -41.55 10.22 -7.80
C ARG A 255 -40.59 11.17 -7.11
N ASP A 256 -41.02 12.42 -6.99
CA ASP A 256 -40.34 13.43 -6.18
C ASP A 256 -40.75 13.33 -4.70
N ASN A 257 -39.83 13.71 -3.82
CA ASN A 257 -40.06 13.86 -2.37
C ASN A 257 -40.37 12.56 -1.60
N ILE A 258 -39.73 11.45 -1.97
CA ILE A 258 -39.77 10.21 -1.19
C ILE A 258 -38.95 10.38 0.10
N PRO A 259 -39.51 10.03 1.27
CA PRO A 259 -38.79 10.16 2.53
C PRO A 259 -37.54 9.26 2.53
N CYS A 260 -36.37 9.89 2.67
CA CYS A 260 -35.07 9.24 2.72
C CYS A 260 -34.36 9.58 4.03
N LEU A 261 -33.83 8.55 4.68
CA LEU A 261 -33.09 8.63 5.92
C LEU A 261 -31.59 8.60 5.62
N VAL A 262 -30.89 9.70 5.84
CA VAL A 262 -29.43 9.74 5.65
C VAL A 262 -28.76 9.36 6.97
N LEU A 263 -27.89 8.34 6.91
CA LEU A 263 -27.09 7.89 8.04
C LEU A 263 -25.86 8.79 8.17
N ASN A 264 -25.79 9.55 9.26
CA ASN A 264 -24.63 10.36 9.60
C ASN A 264 -23.91 9.72 10.78
N TYR A 265 -22.62 9.42 10.59
CA TYR A 265 -21.79 8.77 11.60
C TYR A 265 -20.97 9.83 12.33
N ASP A 266 -20.96 9.77 13.66
CA ASP A 266 -20.17 10.71 14.48
C ASP A 266 -18.66 10.40 14.43
N VAL A 267 -18.31 9.14 14.14
CA VAL A 267 -16.93 8.65 14.02
C VAL A 267 -16.73 8.06 12.64
N SER A 268 -15.64 8.46 11.97
CA SER A 268 -15.31 7.97 10.64
C SER A 268 -14.47 6.69 10.67
N PRO A 269 -14.79 5.68 9.84
CA PRO A 269 -14.01 4.46 9.75
C PRO A 269 -12.62 4.79 9.17
N LYS A 270 -11.57 4.27 9.80
CA LYS A 270 -10.18 4.56 9.41
C LYS A 270 -9.52 3.33 8.81
N TYR A 271 -8.54 3.60 7.96
CA TYR A 271 -7.72 2.58 7.31
C TYR A 271 -6.61 2.09 8.25
N GLY A 272 -6.34 0.79 8.25
CA GLY A 272 -5.08 0.24 8.77
C GLY A 272 -5.10 -0.27 10.21
N PHE A 273 -6.26 -0.48 10.82
CA PHE A 273 -6.36 -1.10 12.15
C PHE A 273 -6.27 -2.63 12.12
N GLY A 274 -6.52 -3.28 10.99
CA GLY A 274 -6.27 -4.72 10.82
C GLY A 274 -4.81 -5.14 11.04
N ASP A 275 -3.86 -4.19 11.01
CA ASP A 275 -2.43 -4.40 11.22
C ASP A 275 -1.98 -4.13 12.68
N PHE A 276 -2.87 -3.56 13.53
CA PHE A 276 -2.54 -3.26 14.93
C PHE A 276 -2.57 -4.51 15.84
N SER A 277 -3.36 -5.52 15.48
CA SER A 277 -3.36 -6.83 16.18
C SER A 277 -2.02 -7.58 16.07
N GLY A 278 -1.18 -7.22 15.09
CA GLY A 278 0.16 -7.81 14.91
C GLY A 278 1.29 -7.14 15.70
N ARG A 279 1.08 -5.96 16.31
CA ARG A 279 2.14 -5.20 17.00
C ARG A 279 2.25 -5.41 18.50
N PHE A 280 1.24 -6.01 19.14
CA PHE A 280 1.26 -6.33 20.57
C PHE A 280 1.72 -7.76 20.91
N ASN A 281 2.14 -8.53 19.90
CA ASN A 281 2.63 -9.92 20.06
C ASN A 281 4.11 -10.08 19.64
N ARG A 282 4.97 -9.13 20.01
CA ARG A 282 6.44 -9.29 20.00
C ARG A 282 7.09 -8.60 21.18
#